data_AF-A0A5T0N2T8-F1
#
_entry.id   AF-A0A5T0N2T8-F1
#
_cell.length_a   1.000
_cell.length_b   1.000
_cell.length_c   1.000
_cell.angle_alpha   90.00
_cell.angle_beta   90.00
_cell.angle_gamma   90.00
#
_symmetry.space_group_name_H-M   'P 1'
#
loop_
_entity.id
_entity.type
_entity.pdbx_description
1 polymer ?
#
loop_
_entity_poly.entity_id
_entity_poly.type
_entity_poly.pdbx_seq_one_letter_code
_entity_poly.pdbx_strand_id
1 'polypeptide(L)'
;MLNTYNDKYLLYPVLYFYGFGNGVLFKALLQNKNHQHIVVFEKDIEIIWIMFHILDFSHELQNARLIVLNTNKLEIQDYNELCSFKPFFQFSRIYFLELMSHYYERFHEDVLELNKKLAENFKNSIVSHGNDPLDALQGIEQFVYNLPQMITHPSYKELLSKRKGISDTAIIVSTGPSLTKQLPLLKKYASKATIFCADSSYPILAKHGIKPDYVCMLERTEITAEFFNHDFGEFDKDIIFICAGVVHPKAIEYLKGRNRKYLIIPRYLYFPIYIKLKYFDFLYNTPSVAHMSYFLSVLLNHKNIIFIGQDLAYAENGNSHPDDYQNSANYESQMYEHILTEAYGGKKEIKTHEFWIFFKQILEAMIIKYHITTYNCTEGGARIEGTIEKPFLWACENLLDKDLNKPFEKLEPLSLNKQNEFLLKAYYKVYQSIKHCRDFSKILSNDFEKIQSIYLSLNEKEEYLNLAIEKIDGFKNKLEDIKQMQDLYEILQPLRTQFELNLARIYVLNPKTKEDAFNKSILWIKEHLEFMELVYGHIKAQENALIKNILPLEEKLKERKLDKWMERVRR
;
A
#
# COMPACT_ATOMS: atom_id res chain seq x y z
N MET A 1 -7.36 39.28 14.49
CA MET A 1 -6.65 38.16 13.86
C MET A 1 -5.25 37.97 14.46
N LEU A 2 -4.29 38.89 14.30
CA LEU A 2 -2.89 38.68 14.76
C LEU A 2 -2.71 38.24 16.23
N ASN A 3 -3.43 38.85 17.18
CA ASN A 3 -3.35 38.45 18.59
C ASN A 3 -3.74 36.98 18.82
N THR A 4 -4.78 36.51 18.13
CA THR A 4 -5.21 35.10 18.18
C THR A 4 -4.13 34.16 17.68
N TYR A 5 -3.38 34.54 16.64
CA TYR A 5 -2.29 33.71 16.10
C TYR A 5 -1.07 33.70 17.01
N ASN A 6 -0.70 34.86 17.55
CA ASN A 6 0.40 34.95 18.53
C ASN A 6 0.05 34.24 19.85
N ASP A 7 -1.22 34.06 20.15
CA ASP A 7 -1.69 33.37 21.35
C ASP A 7 -1.86 31.87 21.12
N LYS A 8 -2.76 31.47 20.22
CA LYS A 8 -3.17 30.07 20.01
C LYS A 8 -2.23 29.29 19.10
N TYR A 9 -1.69 29.94 18.08
CA TYR A 9 -0.96 29.26 17.01
C TYR A 9 0.56 29.50 17.07
N LEU A 10 1.08 30.13 18.13
CA LEU A 10 2.49 30.54 18.25
C LEU A 10 3.51 29.47 17.87
N LEU A 11 3.25 28.20 18.19
CA LEU A 11 4.17 27.08 17.96
C LEU A 11 3.79 26.21 16.75
N TYR A 12 2.81 26.61 15.94
CA TYR A 12 2.41 25.87 14.75
C TYR A 12 3.49 26.01 13.66
N PRO A 13 4.09 24.92 13.16
CA PRO A 13 5.10 25.01 12.12
C PRO A 13 4.54 25.37 10.75
N VAL A 14 3.27 25.00 10.51
CA VAL A 14 2.57 25.28 9.27
C VAL A 14 1.22 25.94 9.56
N LEU A 15 0.90 26.99 8.81
CA LEU A 15 -0.42 27.61 8.78
C LEU A 15 -0.98 27.58 7.35
N TYR A 16 -2.28 27.38 7.19
CA TYR A 16 -2.94 27.34 5.89
C TYR A 16 -4.05 28.38 5.83
N PHE A 17 -4.03 29.19 4.77
CA PHE A 17 -4.99 30.25 4.54
C PHE A 17 -5.61 30.14 3.17
N TYR A 18 -6.90 30.47 3.08
CA TYR A 18 -7.56 30.80 1.84
C TYR A 18 -7.69 32.32 1.73
N GLY A 19 -7.08 32.87 0.69
CA GLY A 19 -7.02 34.28 0.37
C GLY A 19 -5.71 34.95 0.81
N PHE A 20 -5.12 35.74 -0.07
CA PHE A 20 -3.91 36.51 0.21
C PHE A 20 -4.20 37.84 0.90
N GLY A 21 -5.35 38.45 0.58
CA GLY A 21 -5.75 39.77 1.06
C GLY A 21 -4.68 40.82 0.74
N ASN A 22 -4.36 41.66 1.72
CA ASN A 22 -3.32 42.67 1.58
C ASN A 22 -1.90 42.18 1.95
N GLY A 23 -1.73 40.90 2.28
CA GLY A 23 -0.44 40.29 2.65
C GLY A 23 0.19 40.74 3.98
N VAL A 24 -0.24 41.86 4.58
CA VAL A 24 0.37 42.44 5.79
C VAL A 24 0.38 41.44 6.96
N LEU A 25 -0.69 40.64 7.10
CA LEU A 25 -0.76 39.60 8.12
C LEU A 25 0.38 38.59 7.98
N PHE A 26 0.66 38.11 6.77
CA PHE A 26 1.70 37.10 6.56
C PHE A 26 3.09 37.67 6.85
N LYS A 27 3.34 38.95 6.54
CA LYS A 27 4.57 39.63 6.97
C LYS A 27 4.73 39.64 8.49
N ALA A 28 3.65 39.91 9.22
CA ALA A 28 3.66 39.91 10.68
C ALA A 28 3.83 38.50 11.25
N LEU A 29 3.09 37.51 10.75
CA LEU A 29 3.18 36.12 11.19
C LEU A 29 4.58 35.55 10.91
N LEU A 30 5.17 35.81 9.74
CA LEU A 30 6.48 35.29 9.39
C LEU A 30 7.64 35.90 10.19
N GLN A 31 7.40 36.89 11.04
CA GLN A 31 8.39 37.29 12.07
C GLN A 31 8.60 36.19 13.11
N ASN A 32 7.60 35.34 13.34
CA ASN A 32 7.71 34.18 14.22
C ASN A 32 8.51 33.07 13.53
N LYS A 33 9.66 32.72 14.10
CA LYS A 33 10.55 31.67 13.57
C LYS A 33 9.99 30.26 13.70
N ASN A 34 9.00 30.05 14.59
CA ASN A 34 8.33 28.76 14.72
C ASN A 34 7.47 28.44 13.50
N HIS A 35 6.94 29.46 12.81
CA HIS A 35 6.25 29.28 11.54
C HIS A 35 7.28 29.01 10.44
N GLN A 36 7.45 27.73 10.12
CA GLN A 36 8.32 27.26 9.05
C GLN A 36 7.71 27.59 7.69
N HIS A 37 6.41 27.34 7.53
CA HIS A 37 5.67 27.62 6.29
C HIS A 37 4.31 28.26 6.57
N ILE A 38 3.94 29.24 5.75
CA ILE A 38 2.55 29.70 5.59
C ILE A 38 2.14 29.39 4.16
N VAL A 39 1.12 28.56 4.01
CA VAL A 39 0.55 28.17 2.71
C VAL A 39 -0.70 29.01 2.48
N VAL A 40 -0.73 29.74 1.38
CA VAL A 40 -1.84 30.64 1.02
C VAL A 40 -2.40 30.21 -0.33
N PHE A 41 -3.68 29.85 -0.32
CA PHE A 41 -4.43 29.51 -1.52
C PHE A 41 -5.18 30.75 -2.00
N GLU A 42 -4.86 31.25 -3.20
CA GLU A 42 -5.48 32.45 -3.75
C GLU A 42 -6.09 32.14 -5.12
N LYS A 43 -7.38 32.43 -5.26
CA LYS A 43 -8.11 32.22 -6.53
C LYS A 43 -7.91 33.39 -7.49
N ASP A 44 -7.81 34.61 -6.97
CA ASP A 44 -7.66 35.83 -7.76
C ASP A 44 -6.19 36.25 -7.85
N ILE A 45 -5.57 35.91 -8.98
CA ILE A 45 -4.14 36.17 -9.20
C ILE A 45 -3.82 37.67 -9.25
N GLU A 46 -4.80 38.53 -9.54
CA GLU A 46 -4.59 39.99 -9.57
C GLU A 46 -4.26 40.52 -8.17
N ILE A 47 -4.85 39.94 -7.11
CA ILE A 47 -4.52 40.29 -5.72
C ILE A 47 -3.04 40.04 -5.44
N ILE A 48 -2.51 38.88 -5.85
CA ILE A 48 -1.08 38.56 -5.70
C ILE A 48 -0.23 39.56 -6.48
N TRP A 49 -0.60 39.82 -7.73
CA TRP A 49 0.13 40.74 -8.60
C TRP A 49 0.23 42.13 -7.96
N ILE A 50 -0.89 42.73 -7.55
CA ILE A 50 -0.89 44.07 -6.93
C ILE A 50 -0.07 44.05 -5.63
N MET A 51 -0.28 43.07 -4.76
CA MET A 51 0.40 43.07 -3.46
C MET A 51 1.91 42.87 -3.56
N PHE A 52 2.41 42.10 -4.51
CA PHE A 52 3.85 41.94 -4.71
C PHE A 52 4.52 43.20 -5.32
N HIS A 53 3.76 44.12 -5.92
CA HIS A 53 4.28 45.44 -6.30
C HIS A 53 4.34 46.42 -5.11
N ILE A 54 3.55 46.18 -4.06
CA ILE A 54 3.44 47.06 -2.89
C ILE A 54 4.34 46.58 -1.74
N LEU A 55 4.40 45.27 -1.52
CA LEU A 55 5.13 44.62 -0.43
C LEU A 55 6.13 43.62 -0.99
N ASP A 56 7.39 43.75 -0.58
CA ASP A 56 8.45 42.82 -0.97
C ASP A 56 8.38 41.53 -0.15
N PHE A 57 8.00 40.42 -0.77
CA PHE A 57 8.00 39.06 -0.20
C PHE A 57 9.17 38.18 -0.67
N SER A 58 10.18 38.76 -1.33
CA SER A 58 11.25 38.00 -1.98
C SER A 58 11.94 37.03 -1.03
N HIS A 59 12.26 37.47 0.18
CA HIS A 59 12.92 36.63 1.18
C HIS A 59 12.03 35.47 1.65
N GLU A 60 10.75 35.71 1.92
CA GLU A 60 9.82 34.68 2.38
C GLU A 60 9.54 33.64 1.30
N LEU A 61 9.43 34.06 0.04
CA LEU A 61 9.22 33.17 -1.11
C LEU A 61 10.47 32.35 -1.42
N GLN A 62 11.66 32.98 -1.47
CA GLN A 62 12.93 32.30 -1.75
C GLN A 62 13.25 31.20 -0.74
N ASN A 63 12.90 31.42 0.54
CA ASN A 63 13.11 30.44 1.61
C ASN A 63 11.92 29.49 1.79
N ALA A 64 10.92 29.52 0.88
CA ALA A 64 9.67 28.78 0.97
C ALA A 64 8.91 28.98 2.30
N ARG A 65 9.17 30.06 3.03
CA ARG A 65 8.44 30.41 4.26
C ARG A 65 7.02 30.87 3.95
N LEU A 66 6.83 31.48 2.78
CA LEU A 66 5.53 31.76 2.19
C LEU A 66 5.39 30.92 0.91
N ILE A 67 4.30 30.15 0.81
CA ILE A 67 3.95 29.35 -0.36
C ILE A 67 2.60 29.86 -0.84
N VAL A 68 2.52 30.35 -2.09
CA VAL A 68 1.27 30.87 -2.67
C VAL A 68 0.84 29.96 -3.81
N LEU A 69 -0.38 29.44 -3.73
CA LEU A 69 -0.93 28.46 -4.67
C LEU A 69 -2.20 29.01 -5.32
N ASN A 70 -2.26 28.98 -6.67
CA ASN A 70 -3.44 29.41 -7.41
C ASN A 70 -4.45 28.26 -7.48
N THR A 71 -5.63 28.42 -6.87
CA THR A 71 -6.62 27.34 -6.80
C THR A 71 -7.16 26.91 -8.15
N ASN A 72 -7.15 27.79 -9.16
CA ASN A 72 -7.56 27.46 -10.53
C ASN A 72 -6.55 26.57 -11.29
N LYS A 73 -5.36 26.34 -10.74
CA LYS A 73 -4.26 25.61 -11.40
C LYS A 73 -3.78 24.40 -10.62
N LEU A 74 -4.37 24.10 -9.47
CA LEU A 74 -3.95 22.96 -8.65
C LEU A 74 -4.33 21.64 -9.30
N GLU A 75 -3.34 20.78 -9.47
CA GLU A 75 -3.48 19.42 -9.94
C GLU A 75 -3.35 18.41 -8.77
N ILE A 76 -3.73 17.16 -9.01
CA ILE A 76 -3.66 16.09 -7.99
C ILE A 76 -2.22 15.92 -7.46
N GLN A 77 -1.21 16.13 -8.31
CA GLN A 77 0.19 16.04 -7.92
C GLN A 77 0.56 17.11 -6.88
N ASP A 78 0.05 18.35 -7.01
CA ASP A 78 0.35 19.42 -6.07
C ASP A 78 -0.12 19.08 -4.65
N TYR A 79 -1.33 18.52 -4.54
CA TYR A 79 -1.87 18.07 -3.25
C TYR A 79 -1.06 16.92 -2.66
N ASN A 80 -0.69 15.94 -3.50
CA ASN A 80 0.11 14.80 -3.06
C ASN A 80 1.48 15.23 -2.54
N GLU A 81 2.16 16.14 -3.26
CA GLU A 81 3.44 16.69 -2.83
C GLU A 81 3.28 17.44 -1.51
N LEU A 82 2.37 18.41 -1.44
CA LEU A 82 2.16 19.20 -0.23
C LEU A 82 1.84 18.30 0.98
N CYS A 83 0.92 17.35 0.84
CA CYS A 83 0.45 16.53 1.95
C CYS A 83 1.41 15.38 2.35
N SER A 84 2.40 15.06 1.53
CA SER A 84 3.33 13.93 1.79
C SER A 84 4.72 14.36 2.28
N PHE A 85 5.09 15.63 2.13
CA PHE A 85 6.38 16.13 2.59
C PHE A 85 6.36 16.63 4.03
N LYS A 86 7.52 16.53 4.70
CA LYS A 86 7.74 17.21 5.99
C LYS A 86 7.92 18.71 5.75
N PRO A 87 7.44 19.59 6.65
CA PRO A 87 6.73 19.27 7.90
C PRO A 87 5.21 19.06 7.72
N PHE A 88 4.62 19.36 6.56
CA PHE A 88 3.17 19.31 6.32
C PHE A 88 2.52 17.99 6.78
N PHE A 89 3.11 16.86 6.37
CA PHE A 89 2.65 15.53 6.79
C PHE A 89 2.65 15.33 8.31
N GLN A 90 3.74 15.71 8.99
CA GLN A 90 3.91 15.51 10.43
C GLN A 90 2.86 16.29 11.24
N PHE A 91 2.43 17.44 10.74
CA PHE A 91 1.43 18.30 11.39
C PHE A 91 0.04 18.20 10.77
N SER A 92 -0.23 17.14 10.00
CA SER A 92 -1.53 16.94 9.33
C SER A 92 -2.71 16.81 10.30
N ARG A 93 -2.52 16.23 11.49
CA ARG A 93 -3.59 16.11 12.51
C ARG A 93 -4.02 17.43 13.15
N ILE A 94 -3.25 18.51 12.95
CA ILE A 94 -3.59 19.86 13.40
C ILE A 94 -3.90 20.80 12.23
N TYR A 95 -4.10 20.24 11.03
CA TYR A 95 -4.51 20.98 9.86
C TYR A 95 -5.82 21.72 10.09
N PHE A 96 -5.86 22.97 9.64
CA PHE A 96 -7.05 23.78 9.47
C PHE A 96 -6.82 24.72 8.29
N LEU A 97 -7.89 25.12 7.61
CA LEU A 97 -7.86 26.14 6.56
C LEU A 97 -8.57 27.41 7.07
N GLU A 98 -7.81 28.47 7.28
CA GLU A 98 -8.37 29.76 7.72
C GLU A 98 -8.80 30.61 6.52
N LEU A 99 -9.98 31.21 6.59
CA LEU A 99 -10.35 32.31 5.70
C LEU A 99 -9.65 33.61 6.13
N MET A 100 -8.88 34.20 5.22
CA MET A 100 -8.12 35.44 5.49
C MET A 100 -9.02 36.64 5.86
N SER A 101 -10.23 36.69 5.31
CA SER A 101 -11.27 37.67 5.70
C SER A 101 -12.63 37.27 5.14
N HIS A 102 -13.70 37.93 5.62
CA HIS A 102 -15.06 37.76 5.12
C HIS A 102 -15.21 38.00 3.61
N TYR A 103 -14.30 38.75 2.97
CA TYR A 103 -14.31 38.92 1.52
C TYR A 103 -14.27 37.59 0.76
N TYR A 104 -13.51 36.62 1.28
CA TYR A 104 -13.31 35.32 0.62
C TYR A 104 -14.49 34.36 0.79
N GLU A 105 -15.50 34.69 1.61
CA GLU A 105 -16.74 33.91 1.71
C GLU A 105 -17.48 33.84 0.37
N ARG A 106 -17.28 34.81 -0.53
CA ARG A 106 -17.82 34.77 -1.90
C ARG A 106 -17.31 33.59 -2.73
N PHE A 107 -16.21 32.95 -2.32
CA PHE A 107 -15.63 31.77 -2.95
C PHE A 107 -15.91 30.49 -2.17
N HIS A 108 -17.00 30.45 -1.41
CA HIS A 108 -17.37 29.35 -0.51
C HIS A 108 -17.22 27.95 -1.13
N GLU A 109 -17.70 27.74 -2.36
CA GLU A 109 -17.60 26.43 -3.02
C GLU A 109 -16.14 26.01 -3.26
N ASP A 110 -15.29 26.93 -3.71
CA ASP A 110 -13.86 26.70 -3.93
C ASP A 110 -13.13 26.38 -2.63
N VAL A 111 -13.47 27.10 -1.55
CA VAL A 111 -12.93 26.88 -0.21
C VAL A 111 -13.30 25.49 0.31
N LEU A 112 -14.57 25.08 0.17
CA LEU A 112 -15.03 23.76 0.60
C LEU A 112 -14.37 22.65 -0.20
N GLU A 113 -14.31 22.79 -1.54
CA GLU A 113 -13.67 21.82 -2.42
C GLU A 113 -12.17 21.68 -2.12
N LEU A 114 -11.47 22.80 -1.95
CA LEU A 114 -10.05 22.81 -1.59
C LEU A 114 -9.81 22.11 -0.24
N ASN A 115 -10.59 22.47 0.78
CA ASN A 115 -10.46 21.87 2.12
C ASN A 115 -10.73 20.36 2.08
N LYS A 116 -11.73 19.92 1.31
CA LYS A 116 -12.02 18.50 1.08
C LYS A 116 -10.82 17.79 0.44
N LYS A 117 -10.27 18.34 -0.66
CA LYS A 117 -9.09 17.76 -1.35
C LYS A 117 -7.88 17.67 -0.42
N LEU A 118 -7.59 18.71 0.37
CA LEU A 118 -6.47 18.69 1.32
C LEU A 118 -6.68 17.63 2.41
N ALA A 119 -7.88 17.57 3.01
CA ALA A 119 -8.20 16.57 4.02
C ALA A 119 -8.09 15.13 3.49
N GLU A 120 -8.58 14.87 2.27
CA GLU A 120 -8.47 13.58 1.61
C GLU A 120 -7.01 13.22 1.30
N ASN A 121 -6.21 14.14 0.80
CA ASN A 121 -4.79 13.88 0.49
C ASN A 121 -3.96 13.66 1.76
N PHE A 122 -4.21 14.39 2.85
CA PHE A 122 -3.60 14.07 4.15
C PHE A 122 -4.01 12.67 4.63
N LYS A 123 -5.30 12.32 4.56
CA LYS A 123 -5.78 10.98 4.91
C LYS A 123 -5.06 9.90 4.09
N ASN A 124 -4.99 10.07 2.77
CA ASN A 124 -4.34 9.11 1.86
C ASN A 124 -2.84 8.97 2.16
N SER A 125 -2.15 10.09 2.39
CA SER A 125 -0.74 10.10 2.77
C SER A 125 -0.50 9.35 4.10
N ILE A 126 -1.37 9.54 5.09
CA ILE A 126 -1.31 8.82 6.38
C ILE A 126 -1.51 7.31 6.16
N VAL A 127 -2.53 6.91 5.41
CA VAL A 127 -2.84 5.49 5.14
C VAL A 127 -1.73 4.81 4.34
N SER A 128 -1.01 5.54 3.47
CA SER A 128 0.10 5.00 2.67
C SER A 128 1.29 4.50 3.52
N HIS A 129 1.38 4.92 4.79
CA HIS A 129 2.37 4.45 5.75
C HIS A 129 1.90 3.21 6.55
N GLY A 130 0.79 2.61 6.14
CA GLY A 130 0.15 1.48 6.79
C GLY A 130 -0.82 1.92 7.90
N ASN A 131 -1.89 1.16 8.05
CA ASN A 131 -3.00 1.47 8.95
C ASN A 131 -3.36 0.32 9.91
N ASP A 132 -2.84 -0.89 9.68
CA ASP A 132 -3.16 -2.07 10.48
C ASP A 132 -1.92 -2.94 10.78
N PRO A 133 -1.39 -2.88 12.01
CA PRO A 133 -0.30 -3.76 12.44
C PRO A 133 -0.67 -5.25 12.46
N LEU A 134 -1.96 -5.61 12.59
CA LEU A 134 -2.39 -7.01 12.53
C LEU A 134 -2.29 -7.55 11.11
N ASP A 135 -2.67 -6.76 10.09
CA ASP A 135 -2.47 -7.13 8.68
C ASP A 135 -0.97 -7.31 8.37
N ALA A 136 -0.12 -6.39 8.83
CA ALA A 136 1.32 -6.49 8.68
C ALA A 136 1.87 -7.78 9.31
N LEU A 137 1.48 -8.08 10.56
CA LEU A 137 1.88 -9.31 11.26
C LEU A 137 1.42 -10.56 10.51
N GLN A 138 0.16 -10.60 10.04
CA GLN A 138 -0.38 -11.70 9.25
C GLN A 138 0.44 -11.91 7.96
N GLY A 139 0.85 -10.84 7.29
CA GLY A 139 1.72 -10.91 6.12
C GLY A 139 3.07 -11.54 6.40
N ILE A 140 3.72 -11.14 7.49
CA ILE A 140 5.00 -11.70 7.95
C ILE A 140 4.84 -13.20 8.26
N GLU A 141 3.81 -13.57 9.02
CA GLU A 141 3.51 -14.95 9.39
C GLU A 141 3.38 -15.85 8.17
N GLN A 142 2.48 -15.48 7.26
CA GLN A 142 2.16 -16.28 6.09
C GLN A 142 3.32 -16.32 5.09
N PHE A 143 4.07 -15.21 4.94
CA PHE A 143 5.27 -15.21 4.13
C PHE A 143 6.32 -16.19 4.64
N VAL A 144 6.61 -16.19 5.95
CA VAL A 144 7.57 -17.12 6.55
C VAL A 144 7.11 -18.57 6.41
N TYR A 145 5.82 -18.83 6.62
CA TYR A 145 5.23 -20.15 6.43
C TYR A 145 5.41 -20.66 4.99
N ASN A 146 5.22 -19.78 4.00
CA ASN A 146 5.27 -20.11 2.58
C ASN A 146 6.69 -20.17 1.98
N LEU A 147 7.72 -19.68 2.68
CA LEU A 147 9.12 -19.66 2.22
C LEU A 147 9.62 -21.00 1.63
N PRO A 148 9.38 -22.16 2.26
CA PRO A 148 9.90 -23.43 1.74
C PRO A 148 9.29 -23.77 0.39
N GLN A 149 7.98 -23.57 0.25
CA GLN A 149 7.25 -23.82 -0.99
C GLN A 149 7.69 -22.85 -2.07
N MET A 150 7.87 -21.57 -1.74
CA MET A 150 8.42 -20.58 -2.67
C MET A 150 9.79 -21.01 -3.22
N ILE A 151 10.68 -21.51 -2.35
CA ILE A 151 12.06 -21.84 -2.73
C ILE A 151 12.14 -23.16 -3.53
N THR A 152 11.26 -24.13 -3.26
CA THR A 152 11.33 -25.46 -3.88
C THR A 152 10.53 -25.57 -5.18
N HIS A 153 9.79 -24.53 -5.55
CA HIS A 153 8.99 -24.47 -6.77
C HIS A 153 9.67 -23.60 -7.85
N PRO A 154 9.19 -23.62 -9.11
CA PRO A 154 9.66 -22.69 -10.13
C PRO A 154 9.57 -21.25 -9.65
N SER A 155 10.47 -20.40 -10.13
CA SER A 155 10.50 -18.98 -9.75
C SER A 155 9.83 -18.10 -10.81
N TYR A 156 9.50 -16.86 -10.46
CA TYR A 156 9.08 -15.88 -11.47
C TYR A 156 10.17 -15.69 -12.56
N LYS A 157 11.46 -15.80 -12.19
CA LYS A 157 12.57 -15.68 -13.13
C LYS A 157 12.56 -16.82 -14.15
N GLU A 158 12.27 -18.03 -13.70
CA GLU A 158 12.07 -19.18 -14.57
C GLU A 158 10.89 -18.92 -15.53
N LEU A 159 9.74 -18.47 -14.99
CA LEU A 159 8.58 -18.09 -15.77
C LEU A 159 8.94 -17.11 -16.90
N LEU A 160 9.62 -16.01 -16.58
CA LEU A 160 10.05 -15.04 -17.58
C LEU A 160 11.04 -15.64 -18.59
N SER A 161 12.00 -16.46 -18.13
CA SER A 161 13.00 -17.04 -19.03
C SER A 161 12.40 -17.98 -20.08
N LYS A 162 11.33 -18.70 -19.74
CA LYS A 162 10.67 -19.68 -20.60
C LYS A 162 9.53 -19.11 -21.42
N ARG A 163 8.84 -18.11 -20.89
CA ARG A 163 7.53 -17.69 -21.42
C ARG A 163 7.46 -16.22 -21.84
N LYS A 164 8.54 -15.45 -21.71
CA LYS A 164 8.57 -14.08 -22.24
C LYS A 164 8.50 -14.06 -23.76
N GLY A 165 7.60 -13.26 -24.31
CA GLY A 165 7.46 -13.04 -25.75
C GLY A 165 6.85 -14.20 -26.54
N ILE A 166 6.29 -15.21 -25.88
CA ILE A 166 5.67 -16.37 -26.57
C ILE A 166 4.26 -16.09 -27.10
N SER A 167 3.63 -15.01 -26.63
CA SER A 167 2.32 -14.54 -27.06
C SER A 167 2.34 -13.02 -27.17
N ASP A 168 1.74 -12.48 -28.22
CA ASP A 168 1.59 -11.03 -28.40
C ASP A 168 0.42 -10.47 -27.56
N THR A 169 -0.57 -11.28 -27.22
CA THR A 169 -1.80 -10.82 -26.55
C THR A 169 -2.06 -11.59 -25.26
N ALA A 170 -2.36 -10.86 -24.19
CA ALA A 170 -2.90 -11.39 -22.95
C ALA A 170 -4.34 -10.93 -22.71
N ILE A 171 -5.16 -11.83 -22.18
CA ILE A 171 -6.50 -11.54 -21.67
C ILE A 171 -6.44 -11.70 -20.16
N ILE A 172 -6.78 -10.63 -19.44
CA ILE A 172 -6.92 -10.63 -17.98
C ILE A 172 -8.41 -10.76 -17.68
N VAL A 173 -8.74 -11.84 -16.98
CA VAL A 173 -10.08 -12.25 -16.60
C VAL A 173 -10.29 -11.95 -15.12
N SER A 174 -11.08 -10.92 -14.86
CA SER A 174 -11.47 -10.48 -13.53
C SER A 174 -12.94 -10.84 -13.24
N THR A 175 -13.35 -10.69 -11.98
CA THR A 175 -14.61 -11.24 -11.45
C THR A 175 -15.72 -10.19 -11.34
N GLY A 176 -15.75 -9.22 -12.25
CA GLY A 176 -16.81 -8.22 -12.35
C GLY A 176 -18.07 -8.77 -13.04
N PRO A 177 -19.26 -8.18 -12.77
CA PRO A 177 -20.55 -8.65 -13.28
C PRO A 177 -20.61 -8.92 -14.80
N SER A 178 -19.85 -8.18 -15.60
CA SER A 178 -19.81 -8.28 -17.05
C SER A 178 -19.11 -9.54 -17.58
N LEU A 179 -18.44 -10.32 -16.71
CA LEU A 179 -17.70 -11.52 -17.11
C LEU A 179 -18.60 -12.54 -17.83
N THR A 180 -19.80 -12.82 -17.31
CA THR A 180 -20.67 -13.91 -17.79
C THR A 180 -20.94 -13.82 -19.29
N LYS A 181 -21.18 -12.62 -19.82
CA LYS A 181 -21.46 -12.42 -21.26
C LYS A 181 -20.23 -12.62 -22.15
N GLN A 182 -19.02 -12.55 -21.60
CA GLN A 182 -17.76 -12.71 -22.34
C GLN A 182 -17.32 -14.18 -22.42
N LEU A 183 -17.81 -15.05 -21.53
CA LEU A 183 -17.40 -16.47 -21.44
C LEU A 183 -17.56 -17.25 -22.76
N PRO A 184 -18.65 -17.13 -23.54
CA PRO A 184 -18.78 -17.87 -24.80
C PRO A 184 -17.70 -17.50 -25.83
N LEU A 185 -17.37 -16.21 -25.95
CA LEU A 185 -16.29 -15.74 -26.82
C LEU A 185 -14.93 -16.14 -26.28
N LEU A 186 -14.70 -16.00 -24.97
CA LEU A 186 -13.45 -16.41 -24.34
C LEU A 186 -13.16 -17.88 -24.61
N LYS A 187 -14.18 -18.75 -24.49
CA LYS A 187 -14.07 -20.18 -24.81
C LYS A 187 -13.65 -20.44 -26.25
N LYS A 188 -14.21 -19.68 -27.21
CA LYS A 188 -13.90 -19.80 -28.64
C LYS A 188 -12.47 -19.38 -28.98
N TYR A 189 -11.94 -18.36 -28.30
CA TYR A 189 -10.64 -17.76 -28.60
C TYR A 189 -9.51 -18.13 -27.61
N ALA A 190 -9.79 -19.00 -26.63
CA ALA A 190 -8.87 -19.29 -25.52
C ALA A 190 -7.50 -19.83 -25.95
N SER A 191 -7.42 -20.54 -27.07
CA SER A 191 -6.16 -21.08 -27.62
C SER A 191 -5.23 -20.00 -28.20
N LYS A 192 -5.74 -18.79 -28.44
CA LYS A 192 -5.07 -17.74 -29.23
C LYS A 192 -4.45 -16.61 -28.41
N ALA A 193 -4.69 -16.57 -27.10
CA ALA A 193 -4.15 -15.57 -26.20
C ALA A 193 -3.61 -16.21 -24.93
N THR A 194 -2.69 -15.54 -24.24
CA THR A 194 -2.36 -15.89 -22.85
C THR A 194 -3.52 -15.48 -21.95
N ILE A 195 -4.05 -16.39 -21.14
CA ILE A 195 -5.17 -16.10 -20.22
C ILE A 195 -4.64 -16.04 -18.79
N PHE A 196 -4.75 -14.86 -18.19
CA PHE A 196 -4.61 -14.64 -16.76
C PHE A 196 -5.98 -14.61 -16.11
N CYS A 197 -6.21 -15.43 -15.11
CA CYS A 197 -7.46 -15.51 -14.38
C CYS A 197 -7.25 -15.06 -12.94
N ALA A 198 -8.12 -14.20 -12.42
CA ALA A 198 -8.18 -13.97 -10.98
C ALA A 198 -8.61 -15.25 -10.26
N ASP A 199 -8.09 -15.47 -9.05
CA ASP A 199 -8.50 -16.55 -8.15
C ASP A 199 -10.02 -16.71 -8.04
N SER A 200 -10.75 -15.62 -7.86
CA SER A 200 -12.20 -15.57 -7.77
C SER A 200 -12.93 -15.91 -9.09
N SER A 201 -12.28 -15.70 -10.22
CA SER A 201 -12.79 -16.07 -11.56
C SER A 201 -12.51 -17.53 -11.92
N TYR A 202 -11.56 -18.18 -11.26
CA TYR A 202 -11.12 -19.54 -11.62
C TYR A 202 -12.24 -20.59 -11.48
N PRO A 203 -13.03 -20.63 -10.40
CA PRO A 203 -14.18 -21.54 -10.32
C PRO A 203 -15.21 -21.32 -11.42
N ILE A 204 -15.44 -20.06 -11.82
CA ILE A 204 -16.35 -19.70 -12.92
C ILE A 204 -15.81 -20.25 -14.25
N LEU A 205 -14.53 -20.02 -14.53
CA LEU A 205 -13.90 -20.50 -15.77
C LEU A 205 -13.89 -22.02 -15.84
N ALA A 206 -13.62 -22.71 -14.73
CA ALA A 206 -13.70 -24.16 -14.63
C ALA A 206 -15.11 -24.69 -14.93
N LYS A 207 -16.15 -24.08 -14.34
CA LYS A 207 -17.56 -24.43 -14.59
C LYS A 207 -17.95 -24.31 -16.06
N HIS A 208 -17.40 -23.32 -16.78
CA HIS A 208 -17.66 -23.11 -18.20
C HIS A 208 -16.70 -23.86 -19.14
N GLY A 209 -15.75 -24.62 -18.59
CA GLY A 209 -14.77 -25.40 -19.34
C GLY A 209 -13.78 -24.51 -20.12
N ILE A 210 -13.40 -23.37 -19.54
CA ILE A 210 -12.44 -22.42 -20.11
C ILE A 210 -11.16 -22.50 -19.30
N LYS A 211 -10.11 -23.05 -19.90
CA LYS A 211 -8.85 -23.30 -19.20
C LYS A 211 -7.91 -22.09 -19.26
N PRO A 212 -7.61 -21.42 -18.14
CA PRO A 212 -6.62 -20.35 -18.13
C PRO A 212 -5.19 -20.90 -18.20
N ASP A 213 -4.23 -20.08 -18.62
CA ASP A 213 -2.81 -20.44 -18.57
C ASP A 213 -2.23 -20.13 -17.18
N TYR A 214 -2.71 -19.04 -16.57
CA TYR A 214 -2.31 -18.58 -15.25
C TYR A 214 -3.53 -18.27 -14.37
N VAL A 215 -3.48 -18.70 -13.11
CA VAL A 215 -4.44 -18.29 -12.07
C VAL A 215 -3.68 -17.51 -11.01
N CYS A 216 -4.03 -16.25 -10.78
CA CYS A 216 -3.32 -15.35 -9.86
C CYS A 216 -4.08 -15.22 -8.53
N MET A 217 -3.35 -15.27 -7.42
CA MET A 217 -3.88 -15.00 -6.07
C MET A 217 -2.95 -14.05 -5.33
N LEU A 218 -3.51 -12.97 -4.80
CA LEU A 218 -2.76 -11.90 -4.11
C LEU A 218 -3.11 -11.81 -2.62
N GLU A 219 -4.37 -12.06 -2.28
CA GLU A 219 -4.94 -11.81 -0.96
C GLU A 219 -4.51 -12.85 0.08
N ARG A 220 -4.50 -12.42 1.35
CA ARG A 220 -3.98 -13.19 2.48
C ARG A 220 -5.04 -13.75 3.43
N THR A 221 -6.30 -13.63 3.05
CA THR A 221 -7.46 -14.03 3.85
C THR A 221 -7.82 -15.50 3.62
N GLU A 222 -8.43 -16.13 4.61
CA GLU A 222 -8.90 -17.50 4.48
C GLU A 222 -10.00 -17.66 3.42
N ILE A 223 -10.94 -16.70 3.35
CA ILE A 223 -12.04 -16.73 2.38
C ILE A 223 -11.56 -16.75 0.91
N THR A 224 -10.44 -16.10 0.62
CA THR A 224 -9.86 -16.11 -0.74
C THR A 224 -9.16 -17.42 -1.04
N ALA A 225 -8.58 -18.10 -0.05
CA ALA A 225 -8.02 -19.44 -0.23
C ALA A 225 -9.08 -20.47 -0.67
N GLU A 226 -10.34 -20.30 -0.26
CA GLU A 226 -11.43 -21.21 -0.62
C GLU A 226 -11.72 -21.22 -2.14
N PHE A 227 -11.30 -20.21 -2.92
CA PHE A 227 -11.36 -20.28 -4.39
C PHE A 227 -10.54 -21.45 -4.97
N PHE A 228 -9.55 -21.96 -4.22
CA PHE A 228 -8.78 -23.13 -4.62
C PHE A 228 -9.31 -24.43 -4.01
N ASN A 229 -10.34 -24.39 -3.15
CA ASN A 229 -10.92 -25.57 -2.52
C ASN A 229 -11.95 -26.32 -3.40
N HIS A 230 -11.64 -26.44 -4.68
CA HIS A 230 -12.44 -27.20 -5.64
C HIS A 230 -11.59 -28.33 -6.19
N ASP A 231 -12.19 -29.48 -6.53
CA ASP A 231 -11.50 -30.53 -7.28
C ASP A 231 -12.04 -30.55 -8.72
N PHE A 232 -11.22 -30.06 -9.66
CA PHE A 232 -11.55 -30.06 -11.08
C PHE A 232 -10.76 -31.13 -11.86
N GLY A 233 -10.03 -32.02 -11.17
CA GLY A 233 -9.28 -33.12 -11.78
C GLY A 233 -8.37 -32.71 -12.95
N GLU A 234 -8.52 -33.36 -14.11
CA GLU A 234 -7.70 -33.13 -15.30
C GLU A 234 -7.81 -31.72 -15.90
N PHE A 235 -8.85 -30.95 -15.51
CA PHE A 235 -8.97 -29.55 -15.93
C PHE A 235 -7.73 -28.74 -15.51
N ASP A 236 -7.20 -29.00 -14.31
CA ASP A 236 -6.09 -28.25 -13.70
C ASP A 236 -4.73 -28.54 -14.32
N LYS A 237 -4.63 -29.61 -15.11
CA LYS A 237 -3.39 -30.01 -15.77
C LYS A 237 -2.82 -28.84 -16.56
N ASP A 238 -1.54 -28.50 -16.40
CA ASP A 238 -0.86 -27.43 -17.16
C ASP A 238 -1.28 -25.98 -16.85
N ILE A 239 -2.27 -25.76 -15.97
CA ILE A 239 -2.48 -24.43 -15.36
C ILE A 239 -1.33 -24.14 -14.40
N ILE A 240 -0.80 -22.91 -14.44
CA ILE A 240 0.17 -22.43 -13.44
C ILE A 240 -0.53 -21.46 -12.49
N PHE A 241 -0.62 -21.83 -11.21
CA PHE A 241 -1.10 -20.93 -10.16
C PHE A 241 0.05 -20.03 -9.69
N ILE A 242 -0.15 -18.72 -9.72
CA ILE A 242 0.83 -17.71 -9.32
C ILE A 242 0.31 -17.03 -8.07
N CYS A 243 0.93 -17.31 -6.93
CA CYS A 243 0.53 -16.77 -5.64
C CYS A 243 1.51 -15.69 -5.16
N ALA A 244 0.99 -14.67 -4.48
CA ALA A 244 1.82 -13.78 -3.70
C ALA A 244 2.42 -14.52 -2.49
N GLY A 245 3.58 -14.07 -2.01
CA GLY A 245 4.27 -14.69 -0.86
C GLY A 245 3.44 -14.71 0.42
N VAL A 246 2.48 -13.80 0.51
CA VAL A 246 1.64 -13.56 1.69
C VAL A 246 0.28 -14.26 1.59
N VAL A 247 0.03 -15.16 0.63
CA VAL A 247 -1.29 -15.82 0.56
C VAL A 247 -1.52 -16.73 1.76
N HIS A 248 -2.78 -16.94 2.11
CA HIS A 248 -3.16 -17.78 3.24
C HIS A 248 -2.64 -19.23 3.05
N PRO A 249 -2.05 -19.88 4.08
CA PRO A 249 -1.48 -21.22 3.99
C PRO A 249 -2.41 -22.29 3.39
N LYS A 250 -3.72 -22.20 3.65
CA LYS A 250 -4.73 -23.10 3.05
C LYS A 250 -4.72 -23.08 1.53
N ALA A 251 -4.44 -21.94 0.89
CA ALA A 251 -4.35 -21.87 -0.56
C ALA A 251 -3.25 -22.81 -1.07
N ILE A 252 -2.09 -22.78 -0.41
CA ILE A 252 -0.95 -23.65 -0.74
C ILE A 252 -1.25 -25.12 -0.42
N GLU A 253 -1.95 -25.39 0.69
CA GLU A 253 -2.43 -26.74 1.03
C GLU A 253 -3.34 -27.31 -0.06
N TYR A 254 -4.32 -26.54 -0.52
CA TYR A 254 -5.25 -26.94 -1.57
C TYR A 254 -4.57 -27.18 -2.92
N LEU A 255 -3.56 -26.37 -3.26
CA LEU A 255 -2.74 -26.57 -4.46
C LEU A 255 -1.93 -27.87 -4.37
N LYS A 256 -1.24 -28.09 -3.25
CA LYS A 256 -0.41 -29.28 -3.01
C LYS A 256 -1.24 -30.56 -2.97
N GLY A 257 -2.36 -30.56 -2.25
CA GLY A 257 -3.24 -31.72 -2.08
C GLY A 257 -3.82 -32.23 -3.39
N ARG A 258 -3.89 -31.38 -4.42
CA ARG A 258 -4.42 -31.69 -5.76
C ARG A 258 -3.34 -31.75 -6.84
N ASN A 259 -2.06 -31.78 -6.45
CA ASN A 259 -0.91 -31.84 -7.36
C ASN A 259 -0.92 -30.73 -8.45
N ARG A 260 -1.42 -29.54 -8.09
CA ARG A 260 -1.45 -28.38 -8.99
C ARG A 260 -0.06 -27.78 -9.13
N LYS A 261 0.27 -27.28 -10.32
CA LYS A 261 1.54 -26.59 -10.57
C LYS A 261 1.42 -25.14 -10.11
N TYR A 262 2.32 -24.69 -9.25
CA TYR A 262 2.30 -23.32 -8.76
C TYR A 262 3.69 -22.73 -8.56
N LEU A 263 3.74 -21.41 -8.48
CA LEU A 263 4.89 -20.66 -8.00
C LEU A 263 4.44 -19.54 -7.08
N ILE A 264 5.36 -19.10 -6.23
CA ILE A 264 5.12 -18.04 -5.25
C ILE A 264 6.09 -16.89 -5.51
N ILE A 265 5.59 -15.66 -5.53
CA ILE A 265 6.38 -14.44 -5.72
C ILE A 265 6.23 -13.56 -4.48
N PRO A 266 7.31 -13.19 -3.79
CA PRO A 266 7.19 -12.34 -2.61
C PRO A 266 6.71 -10.93 -3.01
N ARG A 267 5.97 -10.27 -2.12
CA ARG A 267 5.58 -8.87 -2.31
C ARG A 267 6.74 -7.95 -1.91
N TYR A 268 6.81 -6.78 -2.52
CA TYR A 268 7.78 -5.74 -2.13
C TYR A 268 7.38 -5.12 -0.79
N LEU A 269 7.72 -5.81 0.30
CA LEU A 269 7.47 -5.42 1.69
C LEU A 269 8.79 -5.51 2.49
N TYR A 270 8.88 -4.82 3.63
CA TYR A 270 10.14 -4.67 4.36
C TYR A 270 10.71 -6.00 4.85
N PHE A 271 9.87 -6.91 5.35
CA PHE A 271 10.32 -8.21 5.85
C PHE A 271 10.80 -9.14 4.71
N PRO A 272 10.07 -9.33 3.59
CA PRO A 272 10.61 -9.98 2.39
C PRO A 272 11.93 -9.39 1.89
N ILE A 273 12.08 -8.06 1.89
CA ILE A 273 13.34 -7.39 1.51
C ILE A 273 14.47 -7.76 2.49
N TYR A 274 14.18 -7.83 3.80
CA TYR A 274 15.14 -8.23 4.83
C TYR A 274 15.65 -9.68 4.67
N ILE A 275 14.80 -10.61 4.22
CA ILE A 275 15.19 -12.01 3.93
C ILE A 275 16.23 -12.08 2.80
N LYS A 276 16.29 -11.06 1.90
CA LYS A 276 17.34 -10.89 0.88
C LYS A 276 17.46 -12.05 -0.12
N LEU A 277 16.33 -12.70 -0.46
CA LEU A 277 16.26 -13.72 -1.52
C LEU A 277 16.09 -13.09 -2.92
N LYS A 278 17.05 -12.25 -3.32
CA LYS A 278 16.99 -11.43 -4.57
C LYS A 278 16.70 -12.23 -5.85
N TYR A 279 17.02 -13.52 -5.89
CA TYR A 279 16.75 -14.38 -7.05
C TYR A 279 15.26 -14.48 -7.40
N PHE A 280 14.38 -14.38 -6.40
CA PHE A 280 12.93 -14.52 -6.57
C PHE A 280 12.22 -13.19 -6.89
N ASP A 281 12.95 -12.06 -6.85
CA ASP A 281 12.45 -10.67 -7.08
C ASP A 281 11.14 -10.39 -6.36
N PHE A 282 10.40 -9.34 -6.72
CA PHE A 282 9.19 -8.96 -6.00
C PHE A 282 8.03 -8.54 -6.91
N LEU A 283 6.81 -8.69 -6.40
CA LEU A 283 5.64 -7.98 -6.93
C LEU A 283 5.66 -6.53 -6.43
N TYR A 284 5.68 -5.58 -7.35
CA TYR A 284 5.72 -4.14 -7.08
C TYR A 284 4.39 -3.48 -7.45
N ASN A 285 3.85 -2.67 -6.54
CA ASN A 285 2.67 -1.83 -6.79
C ASN A 285 1.43 -2.60 -7.32
N THR A 286 1.14 -3.77 -6.75
CA THR A 286 0.00 -4.60 -7.12
C THR A 286 -1.01 -4.64 -5.96
N PRO A 287 -1.95 -3.69 -5.87
CA PRO A 287 -2.93 -3.64 -4.77
C PRO A 287 -4.09 -4.63 -4.93
N SER A 288 -4.31 -5.19 -6.13
CA SER A 288 -5.30 -6.26 -6.36
C SER A 288 -4.77 -7.31 -7.33
N VAL A 289 -5.45 -8.46 -7.40
CA VAL A 289 -5.10 -9.58 -8.31
C VAL A 289 -5.05 -9.15 -9.78
N ALA A 290 -5.92 -8.22 -10.20
CA ALA A 290 -5.92 -7.67 -11.55
C ALA A 290 -4.62 -6.91 -11.87
N HIS A 291 -4.12 -6.10 -10.92
CA HIS A 291 -2.86 -5.40 -11.06
C HIS A 291 -1.67 -6.36 -11.11
N MET A 292 -1.72 -7.45 -10.32
CA MET A 292 -0.72 -8.51 -10.39
C MET A 292 -0.69 -9.17 -11.77
N SER A 293 -1.85 -9.50 -12.34
CA SER A 293 -1.96 -10.04 -13.70
C SER A 293 -1.47 -9.06 -14.76
N TYR A 294 -1.77 -7.76 -14.60
CA TYR A 294 -1.28 -6.71 -15.51
C TYR A 294 0.24 -6.57 -15.44
N PHE A 295 0.80 -6.51 -14.23
CA PHE A 295 2.25 -6.45 -14.00
C PHE A 295 2.97 -7.66 -14.63
N LEU A 296 2.45 -8.87 -14.43
CA LEU A 296 3.02 -10.08 -15.05
C LEU A 296 2.89 -10.06 -16.57
N SER A 297 1.78 -9.55 -17.11
CA SER A 297 1.56 -9.43 -18.55
C SER A 297 2.58 -8.49 -19.21
N VAL A 298 2.88 -7.36 -18.55
CA VAL A 298 3.94 -6.43 -18.95
C VAL A 298 5.30 -7.13 -18.97
N LEU A 299 5.67 -7.83 -17.89
CA LEU A 299 6.98 -8.48 -17.77
C LEU A 299 7.19 -9.63 -18.75
N LEU A 300 6.11 -10.34 -19.11
CA LEU A 300 6.12 -11.36 -20.16
C LEU A 300 6.15 -10.78 -21.58
N ASN A 301 6.17 -9.45 -21.72
CA ASN A 301 6.35 -8.74 -22.98
C ASN A 301 5.19 -8.97 -23.98
N HIS A 302 3.96 -9.01 -23.47
CA HIS A 302 2.77 -8.94 -24.30
C HIS A 302 2.65 -7.53 -24.92
N LYS A 303 2.25 -7.47 -26.18
CA LYS A 303 2.04 -6.21 -26.92
C LYS A 303 0.65 -5.63 -26.66
N ASN A 304 -0.34 -6.51 -26.50
CA ASN A 304 -1.72 -6.16 -26.23
C ASN A 304 -2.19 -6.79 -24.92
N ILE A 305 -2.85 -6.01 -24.06
CA ILE A 305 -3.51 -6.51 -22.85
C ILE A 305 -5.01 -6.22 -22.98
N ILE A 306 -5.86 -7.24 -22.81
CA ILE A 306 -7.31 -7.13 -22.92
C ILE A 306 -7.92 -7.37 -21.53
N PHE A 307 -8.76 -6.45 -21.06
CA PHE A 307 -9.54 -6.62 -19.85
C PHE A 307 -10.94 -7.17 -20.15
N ILE A 308 -11.31 -8.24 -19.45
CA ILE A 308 -12.67 -8.77 -19.39
C ILE A 308 -13.07 -9.01 -17.92
N GLY A 309 -14.34 -8.79 -17.56
CA GLY A 309 -14.81 -8.76 -16.18
C GLY A 309 -14.08 -7.78 -15.24
N GLN A 310 -13.32 -6.81 -15.74
CA GLN A 310 -12.63 -5.78 -14.95
C GLN A 310 -13.55 -4.55 -14.74
N ASP A 311 -14.73 -4.77 -14.18
CA ASP A 311 -15.80 -3.77 -14.23
C ASP A 311 -15.52 -2.56 -13.33
N LEU A 312 -15.00 -2.78 -12.12
CA LEU A 312 -14.78 -1.74 -11.10
C LEU A 312 -16.06 -0.91 -10.84
N ALA A 313 -17.22 -1.53 -11.03
CA ALA A 313 -18.53 -0.93 -10.95
C ALA A 313 -19.59 -2.01 -10.70
N TYR A 314 -20.70 -1.60 -10.11
CA TYR A 314 -21.86 -2.48 -9.93
C TYR A 314 -22.63 -2.58 -11.24
N ALA A 315 -23.24 -3.74 -11.49
CA ALA A 315 -24.22 -3.90 -12.56
C ALA A 315 -25.48 -3.04 -12.32
N GLU A 316 -26.29 -2.83 -13.35
CA GLU A 316 -27.54 -2.05 -13.25
C GLU A 316 -28.51 -2.60 -12.18
N ASN A 317 -28.50 -3.92 -11.96
CA ASN A 317 -29.29 -4.59 -10.91
C ASN A 317 -28.67 -4.50 -9.50
N GLY A 318 -27.51 -3.84 -9.36
CA GLY A 318 -26.79 -3.68 -8.10
C GLY A 318 -25.82 -4.80 -7.75
N ASN A 319 -25.66 -5.82 -8.60
CA ASN A 319 -24.69 -6.90 -8.35
C ASN A 319 -23.25 -6.37 -8.41
N SER A 320 -22.42 -6.88 -7.50
CA SER A 320 -20.96 -6.62 -7.45
C SER A 320 -20.16 -7.66 -8.20
N HIS A 321 -20.72 -8.85 -8.41
CA HIS A 321 -20.07 -10.01 -9.04
C HIS A 321 -21.03 -10.73 -10.00
N PRO A 322 -20.54 -11.63 -10.87
CA PRO A 322 -21.36 -12.54 -11.65
C PRO A 322 -22.24 -13.46 -10.78
N ASP A 323 -23.35 -13.92 -11.35
CA ASP A 323 -24.26 -14.89 -10.70
C ASP A 323 -23.57 -16.21 -10.30
N ASP A 324 -22.53 -16.60 -11.05
CA ASP A 324 -21.73 -17.81 -10.79
C ASP A 324 -20.65 -17.63 -9.72
N TYR A 325 -20.53 -16.45 -9.09
CA TYR A 325 -19.55 -16.21 -8.04
C TYR A 325 -19.87 -17.00 -6.77
N GLN A 326 -18.88 -17.74 -6.25
CA GLN A 326 -19.09 -18.69 -5.15
C GLN A 326 -19.60 -18.06 -3.85
N ASN A 327 -19.31 -16.76 -3.62
CA ASN A 327 -19.73 -16.05 -2.41
C ASN A 327 -21.00 -15.19 -2.63
N SER A 328 -21.75 -15.44 -3.71
CA SER A 328 -22.94 -14.72 -4.20
C SER A 328 -22.69 -13.41 -4.95
N ALA A 329 -23.51 -13.15 -5.97
CA ALA A 329 -23.40 -11.97 -6.85
C ALA A 329 -23.47 -10.61 -6.13
N ASN A 330 -24.06 -10.57 -4.93
CA ASN A 330 -24.23 -9.38 -4.12
C ASN A 330 -23.28 -9.29 -2.93
N TYR A 331 -22.23 -10.13 -2.87
CA TYR A 331 -21.27 -10.22 -1.77
C TYR A 331 -20.78 -8.84 -1.28
N GLU A 332 -20.34 -7.97 -2.19
CA GLU A 332 -19.84 -6.62 -1.87
C GLU A 332 -20.85 -5.50 -2.06
N SER A 333 -22.08 -5.81 -2.50
CA SER A 333 -23.04 -4.80 -3.01
C SER A 333 -23.48 -3.75 -1.98
N GLN A 334 -23.35 -4.03 -0.68
CA GLN A 334 -23.73 -3.12 0.41
C GLN A 334 -22.57 -2.90 1.40
N MET A 335 -21.35 -3.35 1.07
CA MET A 335 -20.20 -3.23 1.99
C MET A 335 -19.67 -1.80 2.07
N TYR A 336 -19.85 -1.02 1.01
CA TYR A 336 -19.30 0.33 0.86
C TYR A 336 -20.36 1.31 0.37
N GLU A 337 -20.15 2.59 0.67
CA GLU A 337 -20.97 3.67 0.13
C GLU A 337 -20.86 3.71 -1.39
N HIS A 338 -22.00 3.87 -2.06
CA HIS A 338 -22.07 3.96 -3.52
C HIS A 338 -21.74 5.37 -3.96
N ILE A 339 -20.73 5.49 -4.81
CA ILE A 339 -20.37 6.72 -5.52
C ILE A 339 -20.55 6.53 -7.02
N LEU A 340 -20.47 7.62 -7.78
CA LEU A 340 -20.60 7.60 -9.23
C LEU A 340 -19.23 7.79 -9.89
N THR A 341 -19.06 7.15 -11.04
CA THR A 341 -17.91 7.33 -11.92
C THR A 341 -18.34 7.23 -13.37
N GLU A 342 -17.49 7.72 -14.29
CA GLU A 342 -17.76 7.64 -15.71
C GLU A 342 -17.82 6.18 -16.17
N ALA A 343 -18.91 5.82 -16.84
CA ALA A 343 -19.11 4.48 -17.38
C ALA A 343 -18.36 4.31 -18.70
N TYR A 344 -18.09 3.05 -19.06
CA TYR A 344 -17.58 2.66 -20.37
C TYR A 344 -18.28 3.42 -21.51
N GLY A 345 -17.51 4.02 -22.41
CA GLY A 345 -18.00 4.82 -23.53
C GLY A 345 -18.22 6.31 -23.23
N GLY A 346 -18.05 6.74 -21.97
CA GLY A 346 -17.93 8.15 -21.58
C GLY A 346 -19.20 9.00 -21.69
N LYS A 347 -20.38 8.37 -21.68
CA LYS A 347 -21.67 9.06 -21.87
C LYS A 347 -22.61 8.99 -20.66
N LYS A 348 -22.30 8.14 -19.69
CA LYS A 348 -23.15 7.86 -18.55
C LYS A 348 -22.29 7.74 -17.31
N GLU A 349 -22.92 7.83 -16.15
CA GLU A 349 -22.31 7.48 -14.89
C GLU A 349 -22.77 6.09 -14.45
N ILE A 350 -21.92 5.40 -13.69
CA ILE A 350 -22.18 4.10 -13.12
C ILE A 350 -21.79 4.08 -11.64
N LYS A 351 -22.49 3.26 -10.86
CA LYS A 351 -22.22 3.10 -9.43
C LYS A 351 -20.93 2.31 -9.20
N THR A 352 -20.12 2.77 -8.28
CA THR A 352 -18.87 2.15 -7.82
C THR A 352 -18.65 2.49 -6.34
N HIS A 353 -17.46 2.23 -5.78
CA HIS A 353 -17.07 2.63 -4.43
C HIS A 353 -15.59 3.03 -4.37
N GLU A 354 -15.16 3.59 -3.23
CA GLU A 354 -13.84 4.22 -3.07
C GLU A 354 -12.65 3.29 -3.42
N PHE A 355 -12.70 2.02 -3.03
CA PHE A 355 -11.61 1.06 -3.30
C PHE A 355 -11.53 0.67 -4.78
N TRP A 356 -12.66 0.56 -5.49
CA TRP A 356 -12.65 0.33 -6.93
C TRP A 356 -12.15 1.54 -7.71
N ILE A 357 -12.44 2.76 -7.25
CA ILE A 357 -11.80 3.97 -7.79
C ILE A 357 -10.29 3.96 -7.55
N PHE A 358 -9.85 3.61 -6.36
CA PHE A 358 -8.44 3.46 -6.05
C PHE A 358 -7.76 2.43 -6.97
N PHE A 359 -8.38 1.27 -7.18
CA PHE A 359 -7.90 0.25 -8.13
C PHE A 359 -7.89 0.76 -9.57
N LYS A 360 -8.93 1.47 -10.01
CA LYS A 360 -9.00 2.10 -11.32
C LYS A 360 -7.81 3.04 -11.54
N GLN A 361 -7.58 3.96 -10.60
CA GLN A 361 -6.52 4.96 -10.69
C GLN A 361 -5.12 4.34 -10.75
N ILE A 362 -4.87 3.25 -10.01
CA ILE A 362 -3.59 2.54 -10.06
C ILE A 362 -3.42 1.81 -11.40
N LEU A 363 -4.47 1.18 -11.95
CA LEU A 363 -4.41 0.62 -13.31
C LEU A 363 -4.10 1.69 -14.35
N GLU A 364 -4.76 2.85 -14.30
CA GLU A 364 -4.51 3.99 -15.19
C GLU A 364 -3.05 4.46 -15.11
N ALA A 365 -2.51 4.60 -13.90
CA ALA A 365 -1.10 4.95 -13.69
C ALA A 365 -0.14 3.88 -14.23
N MET A 366 -0.47 2.59 -14.09
CA MET A 366 0.32 1.50 -14.66
C MET A 366 0.31 1.53 -16.19
N ILE A 367 -0.85 1.75 -16.81
CA ILE A 367 -0.99 1.84 -18.28
C ILE A 367 -0.13 2.97 -18.83
N ILE A 368 -0.20 4.15 -18.20
CA ILE A 368 0.62 5.31 -18.58
C ILE A 368 2.11 4.99 -18.41
N LYS A 369 2.50 4.40 -17.27
CA LYS A 369 3.91 4.11 -16.96
C LYS A 369 4.55 3.10 -17.92
N TYR A 370 3.82 2.04 -18.27
CA TYR A 370 4.38 0.93 -19.06
C TYR A 370 4.18 1.10 -20.57
N HIS A 371 3.33 2.03 -21.01
CA HIS A 371 3.06 2.31 -22.42
C HIS A 371 2.66 1.06 -23.25
N ILE A 372 1.91 0.13 -22.64
CA ILE A 372 1.39 -1.05 -23.32
C ILE A 372 -0.02 -0.79 -23.82
N THR A 373 -0.30 -1.15 -25.08
CA THR A 373 -1.63 -1.06 -25.67
C THR A 373 -2.60 -1.93 -24.88
N THR A 374 -3.52 -1.28 -24.17
CA THR A 374 -4.46 -1.93 -23.26
C THR A 374 -5.88 -1.68 -23.75
N TYR A 375 -6.67 -2.74 -23.88
CA TYR A 375 -8.05 -2.69 -24.33
C TYR A 375 -8.98 -2.94 -23.16
N ASN A 376 -9.90 -2.00 -22.93
CA ASN A 376 -11.02 -2.22 -22.04
C ASN A 376 -12.15 -2.86 -22.85
N CYS A 377 -12.47 -4.13 -22.58
CA CYS A 377 -13.58 -4.84 -23.22
C CYS A 377 -14.75 -5.09 -22.27
N THR A 378 -14.79 -4.42 -21.11
CA THR A 378 -15.82 -4.58 -20.08
C THR A 378 -16.99 -3.62 -20.31
N GLU A 379 -17.76 -3.88 -21.38
CA GLU A 379 -18.97 -3.10 -21.67
C GLU A 379 -19.90 -3.11 -20.43
N GLY A 380 -20.23 -1.95 -19.87
CA GLY A 380 -21.02 -1.87 -18.63
C GLY A 380 -20.22 -1.81 -17.33
N GLY A 381 -18.89 -1.76 -17.40
CA GLY A 381 -18.03 -1.35 -16.29
C GLY A 381 -17.74 0.15 -16.27
N ALA A 382 -16.85 0.57 -15.37
CA ALA A 382 -16.25 1.89 -15.36
C ALA A 382 -15.34 2.12 -16.58
N ARG A 383 -15.28 3.36 -17.04
CA ARG A 383 -14.23 3.82 -17.97
C ARG A 383 -12.88 3.69 -17.27
N ILE A 384 -11.84 3.29 -17.99
CA ILE A 384 -10.46 3.21 -17.47
C ILE A 384 -9.58 4.02 -18.42
N GLU A 385 -9.07 5.15 -17.97
CA GLU A 385 -8.25 6.06 -18.76
C GLU A 385 -6.95 5.42 -19.24
N GLY A 386 -6.52 5.83 -20.44
CA GLY A 386 -5.37 5.23 -21.13
C GLY A 386 -5.66 3.89 -21.82
N THR A 387 -6.84 3.29 -21.62
CA THR A 387 -7.27 2.11 -22.39
C THR A 387 -7.96 2.50 -23.70
N ILE A 388 -7.99 1.55 -24.64
CA ILE A 388 -8.82 1.63 -25.85
C ILE A 388 -10.10 0.83 -25.59
N GLU A 389 -11.24 1.51 -25.53
CA GLU A 389 -12.54 0.87 -25.37
C GLU A 389 -12.98 0.19 -26.68
N LYS A 390 -13.12 -1.14 -26.65
CA LYS A 390 -13.59 -1.95 -27.78
C LYS A 390 -14.46 -3.11 -27.28
N PRO A 391 -15.52 -3.52 -28.02
CA PRO A 391 -16.23 -4.75 -27.71
C PRO A 391 -15.28 -5.96 -27.71
N PHE A 392 -15.52 -6.94 -26.83
CA PHE A 392 -14.63 -8.10 -26.71
C PHE A 392 -14.53 -8.91 -28.02
N LEU A 393 -15.62 -8.98 -28.79
CA LEU A 393 -15.61 -9.62 -30.11
C LEU A 393 -14.63 -8.94 -31.07
N TRP A 394 -14.58 -7.59 -31.08
CA TRP A 394 -13.65 -6.85 -31.92
C TRP A 394 -12.20 -7.20 -31.56
N ALA A 395 -11.88 -7.24 -30.27
CA ALA A 395 -10.54 -7.60 -29.80
C ALA A 395 -10.18 -9.04 -30.21
N CYS A 396 -11.12 -9.98 -30.08
CA CYS A 396 -10.93 -11.35 -30.55
C CYS A 396 -10.64 -11.42 -32.05
N GLU A 397 -11.44 -10.76 -32.88
CA GLU A 397 -11.32 -10.85 -34.34
C GLU A 397 -10.09 -10.11 -34.90
N ASN A 398 -9.63 -9.05 -34.24
CA ASN A 398 -8.55 -8.19 -34.75
C ASN A 398 -7.18 -8.50 -34.13
N LEU A 399 -7.14 -9.10 -32.93
CA LEU A 399 -5.90 -9.34 -32.20
C LEU A 399 -5.55 -10.82 -32.03
N LEU A 400 -6.52 -11.73 -32.25
CA LEU A 400 -6.37 -13.18 -32.00
C LEU A 400 -6.54 -13.96 -33.31
N ASP A 401 -5.62 -13.75 -34.25
CA ASP A 401 -5.64 -14.39 -35.57
C ASP A 401 -5.11 -15.84 -35.50
N LYS A 402 -4.07 -16.10 -34.72
CA LYS A 402 -3.33 -17.37 -34.66
C LYS A 402 -3.48 -18.10 -33.33
N ASP A 403 -3.50 -19.43 -33.40
CA ASP A 403 -3.38 -20.28 -32.22
C ASP A 403 -1.96 -20.23 -31.66
N LEU A 404 -1.88 -20.23 -30.32
CA LEU A 404 -0.62 -20.35 -29.61
C LEU A 404 -0.26 -21.83 -29.42
N ASN A 405 1.04 -22.12 -29.34
CA ASN A 405 1.53 -23.45 -29.00
C ASN A 405 1.30 -23.72 -27.50
N LYS A 406 0.10 -24.19 -27.17
CA LYS A 406 -0.30 -24.59 -25.82
C LYS A 406 -0.29 -26.12 -25.65
N PRO A 407 0.06 -26.65 -24.47
CA PRO A 407 0.48 -25.92 -23.27
C PRO A 407 1.87 -25.28 -23.43
N PHE A 408 2.08 -24.16 -22.76
CA PHE A 408 3.37 -23.47 -22.78
C PHE A 408 4.48 -24.31 -22.13
N GLU A 409 5.73 -23.97 -22.44
CA GLU A 409 6.91 -24.67 -21.92
C GLU A 409 6.82 -24.87 -20.39
N LYS A 410 7.16 -26.08 -19.95
CA LYS A 410 7.13 -26.46 -18.54
C LYS A 410 8.17 -25.64 -17.77
N LEU A 411 7.77 -25.17 -16.59
CA LEU A 411 8.64 -24.47 -15.67
C LEU A 411 9.32 -25.48 -14.74
N GLU A 412 10.63 -25.39 -14.59
CA GLU A 412 11.39 -26.26 -13.71
C GLU A 412 11.83 -25.52 -12.43
N PRO A 413 11.84 -26.20 -11.27
CA PRO A 413 12.39 -25.61 -10.06
C PRO A 413 13.92 -25.50 -10.15
N LEU A 414 14.50 -24.72 -9.23
CA LEU A 414 15.95 -24.65 -9.05
C LEU A 414 16.56 -26.03 -8.80
N SER A 415 17.85 -26.19 -9.11
CA SER A 415 18.59 -27.39 -8.71
C SER A 415 18.55 -27.59 -7.20
N LEU A 416 18.56 -28.85 -6.76
CA LEU A 416 18.47 -29.21 -5.34
C LEU A 416 19.51 -28.48 -4.47
N ASN A 417 20.74 -28.33 -4.95
CA ASN A 417 21.79 -27.61 -4.25
C ASN A 417 21.46 -26.13 -4.07
N LYS A 418 20.88 -25.48 -5.09
CA LYS A 418 20.45 -24.08 -5.00
C LYS A 418 19.23 -23.88 -4.11
N GLN A 419 18.28 -24.83 -4.13
CA GLN A 419 17.17 -24.84 -3.18
C GLN A 419 17.69 -24.91 -1.75
N ASN A 420 18.59 -25.86 -1.45
CA ASN A 420 19.18 -26.03 -0.12
C ASN A 420 19.93 -24.77 0.35
N GLU A 421 20.69 -24.12 -0.54
CA GLU A 421 21.37 -22.85 -0.26
C GLU A 421 20.37 -21.76 0.14
N PHE A 422 19.27 -21.60 -0.61
CA PHE A 422 18.26 -20.57 -0.30
C PHE A 422 17.43 -20.91 0.94
N LEU A 423 17.09 -22.18 1.17
CA LEU A 423 16.40 -22.62 2.40
C LEU A 423 17.23 -22.26 3.64
N LEU A 424 18.55 -22.54 3.62
CA LEU A 424 19.45 -22.20 4.72
C LEU A 424 19.60 -20.69 4.91
N LYS A 425 19.68 -19.90 3.82
CA LYS A 425 19.72 -18.43 3.90
C LYS A 425 18.44 -17.86 4.49
N ALA A 426 17.29 -18.36 4.05
CA ALA A 426 15.98 -17.96 4.57
C ALA A 426 15.88 -18.29 6.07
N TYR A 427 16.25 -19.51 6.45
CA TYR A 427 16.24 -19.96 7.84
C TYR A 427 17.13 -19.10 8.73
N TYR A 428 18.37 -18.85 8.29
CA TYR A 428 19.29 -17.94 8.97
C TYR A 428 18.66 -16.56 9.17
N LYS A 429 18.05 -15.97 8.14
CA LYS A 429 17.45 -14.64 8.24
C LYS A 429 16.26 -14.58 9.19
N VAL A 430 15.34 -15.55 9.12
CA VAL A 430 14.21 -15.61 10.05
C VAL A 430 14.72 -15.77 11.49
N TYR A 431 15.70 -16.65 11.72
CA TYR A 431 16.28 -16.83 13.07
C TYR A 431 17.00 -15.57 13.58
N GLN A 432 17.72 -14.84 12.72
CA GLN A 432 18.33 -13.57 13.09
C GLN A 432 17.28 -12.53 13.48
N SER A 433 16.12 -12.49 12.83
CA SER A 433 15.02 -11.61 13.23
C SER A 433 14.41 -12.01 14.57
N ILE A 434 14.21 -13.31 14.83
CA ILE A 434 13.78 -13.80 16.15
C ILE A 434 14.78 -13.37 17.24
N LYS A 435 16.09 -13.53 16.99
CA LYS A 435 17.14 -13.10 17.91
C LYS A 435 17.11 -11.58 18.11
N HIS A 436 16.98 -10.82 17.02
CA HIS A 436 16.88 -9.37 17.07
C HIS A 436 15.69 -8.91 17.92
N CYS A 437 14.50 -9.51 17.74
CA CYS A 437 13.34 -9.25 18.58
C CYS A 437 13.66 -9.43 20.07
N ARG A 438 14.30 -10.55 20.45
CA ARG A 438 14.66 -10.83 21.84
C ARG A 438 15.65 -9.84 22.42
N ASP A 439 16.72 -9.55 21.67
CA ASP A 439 17.80 -8.69 22.13
C ASP A 439 17.31 -7.25 22.23
N PHE A 440 16.56 -6.77 21.23
CA PHE A 440 15.99 -5.43 21.23
C PHE A 440 14.89 -5.27 22.28
N SER A 441 14.03 -6.26 22.51
CA SER A 441 13.07 -6.25 23.63
C SER A 441 13.75 -6.03 24.98
N LYS A 442 14.91 -6.65 25.24
CA LYS A 442 15.67 -6.42 26.49
C LYS A 442 16.21 -4.99 26.59
N ILE A 443 16.72 -4.45 25.47
CA ILE A 443 17.17 -3.05 25.40
C ILE A 443 16.00 -2.12 25.70
N LEU A 444 14.84 -2.36 25.10
CA LEU A 444 13.61 -1.58 25.32
C LEU A 444 13.15 -1.63 26.77
N SER A 445 13.09 -2.82 27.39
CA SER A 445 12.71 -2.94 28.79
C SER A 445 13.66 -2.17 29.71
N ASN A 446 14.97 -2.26 29.49
CA ASN A 446 15.96 -1.53 30.28
C ASN A 446 15.86 -0.01 30.09
N ASP A 447 15.64 0.45 28.85
CA ASP A 447 15.46 1.88 28.57
C ASP A 447 14.15 2.39 29.18
N PHE A 448 13.07 1.62 29.08
CA PHE A 448 11.77 1.92 29.66
C PHE A 448 11.86 2.07 31.18
N GLU A 449 12.42 1.10 31.90
CA GLU A 449 12.55 1.15 33.36
C GLU A 449 13.35 2.38 33.81
N LYS A 450 14.42 2.73 33.09
CA LYS A 450 15.21 3.93 33.38
C LYS A 450 14.38 5.20 33.18
N ILE A 451 13.72 5.35 32.04
CA ILE A 451 12.91 6.55 31.75
C ILE A 451 11.72 6.65 32.73
N GLN A 452 11.07 5.53 33.03
CA GLN A 452 9.94 5.45 33.96
C GLN A 452 10.37 5.83 35.38
N SER A 453 11.54 5.37 35.84
CA SER A 453 12.09 5.75 37.16
C SER A 453 12.35 7.25 37.27
N ILE A 454 12.89 7.87 36.21
CA ILE A 454 13.09 9.31 36.11
C ILE A 454 11.74 10.03 36.13
N TYR A 455 10.78 9.58 35.32
CA TYR A 455 9.43 10.13 35.23
C TYR A 455 8.71 10.15 36.58
N LEU A 456 8.75 9.04 37.33
CA LEU A 456 8.15 8.95 38.67
C LEU A 456 8.84 9.84 39.72
N SER A 457 10.08 10.24 39.46
CA SER A 457 10.88 11.09 40.36
C SER A 457 10.83 12.58 39.99
N LEU A 458 10.07 12.96 38.96
CA LEU A 458 9.97 14.35 38.49
C LEU A 458 9.33 15.24 39.56
N ASN A 459 10.06 16.28 40.00
CA ASN A 459 9.64 17.20 41.06
C ASN A 459 9.93 18.67 40.71
N GLU A 460 9.43 19.14 39.56
CA GLU A 460 9.67 20.49 38.98
C GLU A 460 11.14 20.83 38.67
N LYS A 461 12.10 19.94 38.98
CA LYS A 461 13.52 20.13 38.65
C LYS A 461 13.77 19.87 37.17
N GLU A 462 14.23 20.92 36.47
CA GLU A 462 14.56 20.93 35.04
C GLU A 462 15.63 19.90 34.63
N GLU A 463 16.55 19.55 35.55
CA GLU A 463 17.61 18.57 35.30
C GLU A 463 17.08 17.16 35.00
N TYR A 464 16.10 16.68 35.77
CA TYR A 464 15.49 15.35 35.55
C TYR A 464 14.67 15.31 34.26
N LEU A 465 14.06 16.44 33.88
CA LEU A 465 13.33 16.57 32.64
C LEU A 465 14.26 16.42 31.43
N ASN A 466 15.37 17.16 31.43
CA ASN A 466 16.37 17.09 30.37
C ASN A 466 16.99 15.69 30.27
N LEU A 467 17.22 15.03 31.40
CA LEU A 467 17.70 13.64 31.42
C LEU A 467 16.67 12.68 30.80
N ALA A 468 15.39 12.81 31.12
CA ALA A 468 14.34 11.98 30.53
C ALA A 468 14.28 12.16 29.00
N ILE A 469 14.33 13.41 28.52
CA ILE A 469 14.34 13.75 27.10
C ILE A 469 15.56 13.13 26.40
N GLU A 470 16.77 13.28 26.96
CA GLU A 470 17.98 12.68 26.40
C GLU A 470 17.86 11.15 26.26
N LYS A 471 17.30 10.48 27.27
CA LYS A 471 17.08 9.02 27.23
C LYS A 471 16.03 8.62 26.19
N ILE A 472 14.95 9.38 26.07
CA ILE A 472 13.92 9.15 25.05
C ILE A 472 14.51 9.36 23.64
N ASP A 473 15.28 10.41 23.41
CA ASP A 473 15.95 10.65 22.13
C ASP A 473 16.93 9.51 21.80
N GLY A 474 17.65 9.01 22.80
CA GLY A 474 18.48 7.80 22.67
C GLY A 474 17.69 6.56 22.25
N PHE A 475 16.47 6.37 22.78
CA PHE A 475 15.56 5.31 22.33
C PHE A 475 15.06 5.53 20.90
N LYS A 476 14.58 6.74 20.57
CA LYS A 476 14.09 7.09 19.22
C LYS A 476 15.15 6.85 18.16
N ASN A 477 16.38 7.28 18.41
CA ASN A 477 17.51 7.08 17.49
C ASN A 477 17.77 5.60 17.18
N LYS A 478 17.60 4.70 18.16
CA LYS A 478 17.71 3.25 17.93
C LYS A 478 16.57 2.73 17.03
N LEU A 479 15.35 3.22 17.27
CA LEU A 479 14.15 2.84 16.51
C LEU A 479 14.17 3.37 15.06
N GLU A 480 14.80 4.52 14.84
CA GLU A 480 14.89 5.19 13.54
C GLU A 480 16.04 4.69 12.66
N ASP A 481 16.99 3.91 13.20
CA ASP A 481 18.06 3.29 12.40
C ASP A 481 17.48 2.18 11.50
N ILE A 482 17.07 2.58 10.28
CA ILE A 482 16.50 1.70 9.26
C ILE A 482 17.41 0.50 8.95
N LYS A 483 18.74 0.66 9.04
CA LYS A 483 19.66 -0.44 8.72
C LYS A 483 19.59 -1.53 9.78
N GLN A 484 19.42 -1.15 11.04
CA GLN A 484 19.30 -2.09 12.16
C GLN A 484 17.86 -2.63 12.30
N MET A 485 16.85 -1.79 12.05
CA MET A 485 15.44 -2.10 12.27
C MET A 485 14.71 -2.66 11.04
N GLN A 486 15.44 -3.04 9.99
CA GLN A 486 14.84 -3.40 8.69
C GLN A 486 13.79 -4.52 8.79
N ASP A 487 14.02 -5.54 9.62
CA ASP A 487 13.09 -6.66 9.85
C ASP A 487 11.90 -6.30 10.73
N LEU A 488 11.99 -5.23 11.51
CA LEU A 488 10.91 -4.75 12.38
C LEU A 488 10.15 -3.58 11.76
N TYR A 489 10.65 -3.04 10.65
CA TYR A 489 10.08 -1.84 10.04
C TYR A 489 8.64 -2.07 9.57
N GLU A 490 8.33 -3.25 9.02
CA GLU A 490 6.98 -3.58 8.54
C GLU A 490 5.93 -3.50 9.66
N ILE A 491 6.22 -4.07 10.83
CA ILE A 491 5.28 -4.10 11.95
C ILE A 491 5.23 -2.78 12.73
N LEU A 492 6.35 -2.03 12.76
CA LEU A 492 6.48 -0.81 13.57
C LEU A 492 6.13 0.48 12.80
N GLN A 493 6.18 0.47 11.47
CA GLN A 493 5.96 1.69 10.67
C GLN A 493 4.57 2.32 10.90
N PRO A 494 3.45 1.58 10.87
CA PRO A 494 2.14 2.17 11.11
C PRO A 494 2.07 2.82 12.49
N LEU A 495 2.54 2.11 13.53
CA LEU A 495 2.57 2.57 14.91
C LEU A 495 3.39 3.86 15.06
N ARG A 496 4.61 3.88 14.52
CA ARG A 496 5.50 5.06 14.59
C ARG A 496 4.88 6.27 13.89
N THR A 497 4.31 6.07 12.71
CA THR A 497 3.64 7.15 11.98
C THR A 497 2.48 7.72 12.79
N GLN A 498 1.60 6.88 13.32
CA GLN A 498 0.47 7.37 14.14
C GLN A 498 0.92 8.08 15.41
N PHE A 499 1.98 7.58 16.05
CA PHE A 499 2.58 8.23 17.22
C PHE A 499 3.09 9.64 16.91
N GLU A 500 3.93 9.80 15.87
CA GLU A 500 4.50 11.11 15.48
C GLU A 500 3.40 12.12 15.11
N LEU A 501 2.36 11.67 14.40
CA LEU A 501 1.21 12.51 14.04
C LEU A 501 0.43 12.97 15.27
N ASN A 502 0.28 12.11 16.29
CA ASN A 502 -0.36 12.49 17.55
C ASN A 502 0.49 13.45 18.37
N LEU A 503 1.80 13.20 18.40
CA LEU A 503 2.77 14.00 19.14
C LEU A 503 2.82 15.45 18.64
N ALA A 504 2.53 15.69 17.36
CA ALA A 504 2.38 17.01 16.77
C ALA A 504 1.42 17.92 17.56
N ARG A 505 0.34 17.36 18.13
CA ARG A 505 -0.64 18.11 18.95
C ARG A 505 -0.04 18.67 20.23
N ILE A 506 0.92 17.95 20.81
CA ILE A 506 1.64 18.36 22.03
C ILE A 506 2.67 19.42 21.66
N TYR A 507 3.42 19.21 20.58
CA TYR A 507 4.45 20.16 20.14
C TYR A 507 3.93 21.59 19.98
N VAL A 508 2.68 21.74 19.50
CA VAL A 508 2.09 23.05 19.24
C VAL A 508 1.37 23.69 20.43
N LEU A 509 1.28 23.03 21.59
CA LEU A 509 0.73 23.64 22.80
C LEU A 509 1.57 24.84 23.22
N ASN A 510 0.98 26.02 23.34
CA ASN A 510 1.68 27.25 23.73
C ASN A 510 1.63 27.45 25.26
N PRO A 511 2.69 27.10 26.03
CA PRO A 511 2.70 27.29 27.47
C PRO A 511 2.73 28.78 27.82
N LYS A 512 1.90 29.21 28.77
CA LYS A 512 1.84 30.60 29.25
C LYS A 512 2.66 30.82 30.52
N THR A 513 2.82 29.76 31.29
CA THR A 513 3.59 29.75 32.54
C THR A 513 4.72 28.73 32.48
N LYS A 514 5.65 28.79 33.44
CA LYS A 514 6.68 27.75 33.62
C LYS A 514 6.05 26.40 33.96
N GLU A 515 4.97 26.42 34.73
CA GLU A 515 4.19 25.23 35.09
C GLU A 515 3.57 24.59 33.84
N ASP A 516 3.00 25.39 32.92
CA ASP A 516 2.48 24.87 31.65
C ASP A 516 3.58 24.22 30.80
N ALA A 517 4.77 24.83 30.75
CA ALA A 517 5.91 24.30 30.00
C ALA A 517 6.39 22.97 30.61
N PHE A 518 6.43 22.89 31.94
CA PHE A 518 6.74 21.67 32.68
C PHE A 518 5.70 20.58 32.42
N ASN A 519 4.40 20.89 32.54
CA ASN A 519 3.29 19.98 32.28
C ASN A 519 3.25 19.48 30.83
N LYS A 520 3.52 20.36 29.86
CA LYS A 520 3.67 19.98 28.44
C LYS A 520 4.79 18.95 28.25
N SER A 521 5.90 19.14 28.95
CA SER A 521 7.05 18.23 28.87
C SER A 521 6.77 16.90 29.57
N ILE A 522 6.06 16.90 30.70
CA ILE A 522 5.55 15.67 31.35
C ILE A 522 4.64 14.90 30.40
N LEU A 523 3.70 15.59 29.73
CA LEU A 523 2.81 14.96 28.76
C LEU A 523 3.59 14.34 27.61
N TRP A 524 4.58 15.04 27.07
CA TRP A 524 5.47 14.52 26.02
C TRP A 524 6.22 13.26 26.49
N ILE A 525 6.79 13.25 27.71
CA ILE A 525 7.48 12.08 28.26
C ILE A 525 6.51 10.89 28.43
N LYS A 526 5.30 11.16 28.95
CA LYS A 526 4.27 10.14 29.17
C LYS A 526 3.87 9.44 27.87
N GLU A 527 3.60 10.20 26.81
CA GLU A 527 3.25 9.62 25.50
C GLU A 527 4.38 8.74 24.94
N HIS A 528 5.65 9.10 25.15
CA HIS A 528 6.78 8.27 24.74
C HIS A 528 6.87 6.96 25.54
N LEU A 529 6.57 6.99 26.85
CA LEU A 529 6.51 5.77 27.66
C LEU A 529 5.41 4.83 27.16
N GLU A 530 4.20 5.35 26.88
CA GLU A 530 3.10 4.54 26.31
C GLU A 530 3.48 3.99 24.93
N PHE A 531 4.14 4.79 24.09
CA PHE A 531 4.66 4.34 22.79
C PHE A 531 5.71 3.22 22.93
N MET A 532 6.62 3.30 23.90
CA MET A 532 7.61 2.25 24.16
C MET A 532 6.95 0.91 24.53
N GLU A 533 5.89 0.92 25.33
CA GLU A 533 5.11 -0.28 25.67
C GLU A 533 4.46 -0.89 24.43
N LEU A 534 3.86 -0.06 23.56
CA LEU A 534 3.28 -0.52 22.30
C LEU A 534 4.34 -1.12 21.38
N VAL A 535 5.49 -0.46 21.22
CA VAL A 535 6.63 -0.97 20.44
C VAL A 535 7.08 -2.34 20.97
N TYR A 536 7.22 -2.47 22.29
CA TYR A 536 7.57 -3.75 22.92
C TYR A 536 6.54 -4.85 22.59
N GLY A 537 5.24 -4.55 22.71
CA GLY A 537 4.16 -5.47 22.38
C GLY A 537 4.19 -5.97 20.93
N HIS A 538 4.44 -5.07 19.98
CA HIS A 538 4.54 -5.42 18.56
C HIS A 538 5.75 -6.31 18.26
N ILE A 539 6.91 -6.00 18.85
CA ILE A 539 8.12 -6.83 18.69
C ILE A 539 7.90 -8.23 19.27
N LYS A 540 7.20 -8.35 20.41
CA LYS A 540 6.84 -9.65 20.98
C LYS A 540 5.85 -10.42 20.12
N ALA A 541 4.88 -9.74 19.52
CA ALA A 541 3.97 -10.35 18.57
C ALA A 541 4.73 -10.93 17.36
N GLN A 542 5.65 -10.15 16.76
CA GLN A 542 6.49 -10.64 15.66
C GLN A 542 7.39 -11.79 16.10
N GLU A 543 8.04 -11.74 17.27
CA GLU A 543 8.86 -12.84 17.79
C GLU A 543 8.06 -14.15 17.81
N ASN A 544 6.87 -14.13 18.42
CA ASN A 544 6.00 -15.30 18.55
C ASN A 544 5.52 -15.81 17.19
N ALA A 545 5.11 -14.90 16.30
CA ALA A 545 4.71 -15.18 14.93
C ALA A 545 5.82 -15.91 14.16
N LEU A 546 7.05 -15.42 14.22
CA LEU A 546 8.19 -16.03 13.54
C LEU A 546 8.52 -17.42 14.11
N ILE A 547 8.51 -17.57 15.44
CA ILE A 547 8.75 -18.87 16.10
C ILE A 547 7.70 -19.91 15.66
N LYS A 548 6.44 -19.52 15.59
CA LYS A 548 5.34 -20.41 15.18
C LYS A 548 5.43 -20.79 13.70
N ASN A 549 5.74 -19.82 12.83
CA ASN A 549 5.63 -20.01 11.39
C ASN A 549 6.92 -20.46 10.69
N ILE A 550 8.06 -20.53 11.40
CA ILE A 550 9.31 -21.08 10.85
C ILE A 550 9.28 -22.62 10.72
N LEU A 551 8.32 -23.30 11.35
CA LEU A 551 8.27 -24.77 11.42
C LEU A 551 8.30 -25.48 10.06
N PRO A 552 7.51 -25.08 9.03
CA PRO A 552 7.58 -25.73 7.72
C PRO A 552 8.98 -25.63 7.07
N LEU A 553 9.72 -24.55 7.36
CA LEU A 553 11.08 -24.36 6.88
C LEU A 553 12.06 -25.29 7.59
N GLU A 554 11.90 -25.47 8.91
CA GLU A 554 12.69 -26.44 9.67
C GLU A 554 12.43 -27.88 9.22
N GLU A 555 11.16 -28.25 9.06
CA GLU A 555 10.76 -29.56 8.53
C GLU A 555 11.39 -29.81 7.17
N LYS A 556 11.33 -28.82 6.27
CA LYS A 556 11.94 -28.96 4.94
C LYS A 556 13.46 -29.13 5.00
N LEU A 557 14.15 -28.45 5.90
CA LEU A 557 15.59 -28.60 6.09
C LEU A 557 15.97 -29.97 6.68
N LYS A 558 15.16 -30.50 7.62
CA LYS A 558 15.32 -31.86 8.17
C LYS A 558 15.10 -32.93 7.10
N GLU A 559 14.06 -32.79 6.27
CA GLU A 559 13.84 -33.68 5.11
C GLU A 559 15.06 -33.71 4.17
N ARG A 560 15.77 -32.58 4.05
CA ARG A 560 16.99 -32.44 3.24
C ARG A 560 18.27 -32.91 3.97
N LYS A 561 18.18 -33.39 5.21
CA LYS A 561 19.30 -33.81 6.07
C LYS A 561 20.31 -32.68 6.33
N LEU A 562 19.82 -31.46 6.56
CA LEU A 562 20.64 -30.26 6.80
C LEU A 562 20.72 -29.85 8.28
N ASP A 563 20.43 -30.76 9.20
CA ASP A 563 20.35 -30.53 10.65
C ASP A 563 21.60 -29.87 11.23
N LYS A 564 22.78 -30.34 10.84
CA LYS A 564 24.08 -29.79 11.25
C LYS A 564 24.18 -28.29 10.95
N TRP A 565 23.61 -27.83 9.84
CA TRP A 565 23.63 -26.42 9.46
C TRP A 565 22.59 -25.61 10.24
N MET A 566 21.42 -26.19 10.55
CA MET A 566 20.43 -25.55 11.41
C MET A 566 21.00 -25.31 12.81
N GLU A 567 21.67 -26.31 13.40
CA GLU A 567 22.32 -26.17 14.70
C GLU A 567 23.39 -25.08 14.69
N ARG A 568 24.15 -24.98 13.60
CA ARG A 568 25.15 -23.92 13.42
C ARG A 568 24.53 -22.53 13.32
N VAL A 569 23.35 -22.39 12.73
CA VAL A 569 22.62 -21.12 12.64
C VAL A 569 22.04 -20.70 14.00
N ARG A 570 21.66 -21.67 14.84
CA ARG A 570 21.07 -21.43 16.16
C ARG A 570 22.08 -20.97 17.22
N ARG A 571 23.34 -21.40 17.10
CA ARG A 571 24.47 -20.95 17.90
C ARG A 571 24.91 -19.55 17.47
#